data_AF-H1SGQ6-F1
#
_entry.id   AF-H1SGQ6-F1
#
_cell.length_a   1.000
_cell.length_b   1.000
_cell.length_c   1.000
_cell.angle_alpha   90.00
_cell.angle_beta   90.00
_cell.angle_gamma   90.00
#
_symmetry.space_group_name_H-M   'P 1'
#
loop_
_entity.id
_entity.type
_entity.pdbx_description
1 polymer ?
#
loop_
_entity_poly.entity_id
_entity_poly.type
_entity_poly.pdbx_seq_one_letter_code
_entity_poly.pdbx_strand_id
1 'polypeptide(L)'
;MRAPTLDGFVSKLYILKLVQSSPSTVMTLVDRLREHGVDKNIRSLRPILRSLMIARAITAELVEGSGRVYCITDSGREELNSYLSHLGALQGDIEQTD
;
A
#
# COMPACT_ATOMS: atom_id res chain seq x y z
N MET A 1 2.82 -20.79 5.91
CA MET A 1 2.64 -19.39 5.47
C MET A 1 1.15 -19.15 5.35
N ARG A 2 0.59 -18.09 5.96
CA ARG A 2 -0.86 -17.78 5.79
C ARG A 2 -1.08 -17.36 4.34
N ALA A 3 -2.10 -17.93 3.68
CA ALA A 3 -2.45 -17.54 2.33
C ALA A 3 -2.71 -16.02 2.27
N PRO A 4 -2.26 -15.31 1.21
CA PRO A 4 -2.59 -13.91 1.04
C PRO A 4 -4.11 -13.78 0.97
N THR A 5 -4.69 -13.03 1.90
CA THR A 5 -6.10 -12.66 1.81
C THR A 5 -6.24 -11.53 0.79
N LEU A 6 -7.38 -11.46 0.09
CA LEU A 6 -7.70 -10.35 -0.80
C LEU A 6 -7.57 -9.00 -0.07
N ASP A 7 -8.08 -8.95 1.17
CA ASP A 7 -7.92 -7.84 2.10
C ASP A 7 -6.44 -7.43 2.34
N GLY A 8 -5.55 -8.41 2.49
CA GLY A 8 -4.11 -8.15 2.64
C GLY A 8 -3.47 -7.61 1.36
N PHE A 9 -3.90 -8.09 0.20
CA PHE A 9 -3.45 -7.57 -1.10
C PHE A 9 -3.94 -6.14 -1.34
N VAL A 10 -5.23 -5.88 -1.14
CA VAL A 10 -5.84 -4.54 -1.27
C VAL A 10 -5.16 -3.55 -0.33
N SER A 11 -4.90 -3.96 0.92
CA SER A 11 -4.17 -3.12 1.88
C SER A 11 -2.76 -2.77 1.39
N LYS A 12 -2.01 -3.72 0.82
CA LYS A 12 -0.68 -3.45 0.25
C LYS A 12 -0.74 -2.46 -0.90
N LEU A 13 -1.70 -2.66 -1.82
CA LEU A 13 -1.89 -1.79 -2.97
C LEU A 13 -2.16 -0.34 -2.53
N TYR A 14 -3.09 -0.15 -1.59
CA TYR A 14 -3.38 1.18 -1.06
C TYR A 14 -2.17 1.81 -0.36
N ILE A 15 -1.42 1.04 0.45
CA ILE A 15 -0.21 1.57 1.10
C ILE A 15 0.79 2.05 0.05
N LEU A 16 1.08 1.23 -0.98
CA LEU A 16 1.97 1.61 -2.07
C LEU A 16 1.48 2.89 -2.76
N LYS A 17 0.19 2.99 -3.06
CA LYS A 17 -0.39 4.19 -3.68
C LYS A 17 -0.28 5.44 -2.80
N LEU A 18 -0.51 5.28 -1.50
CA LEU A 18 -0.42 6.38 -0.53
C LEU A 18 1.03 6.86 -0.39
N VAL A 19 2.00 5.96 -0.16
CA VAL A 19 3.42 6.34 -0.03
C VAL A 19 4.05 6.81 -1.34
N GLN A 20 3.49 6.41 -2.49
CA GLN A 20 3.85 6.97 -3.80
C GLN A 20 3.47 8.45 -3.90
N SER A 21 2.30 8.80 -3.38
CA SER A 21 1.76 10.16 -3.46
C SER A 21 2.46 11.10 -2.47
N SER A 22 2.71 10.63 -1.25
CA SER A 22 3.48 11.36 -0.25
C SER A 22 4.09 10.41 0.78
N PRO A 23 5.38 10.57 1.15
CA PRO A 23 5.97 9.88 2.29
C PRO A 23 5.08 9.98 3.54
N SER A 24 4.82 8.86 4.21
CA SER A 24 3.77 8.79 5.24
C SER A 24 4.20 8.02 6.48
N THR A 25 3.77 8.47 7.65
CA THR A 25 3.95 7.70 8.90
C THR A 25 2.93 6.55 8.97
N VAL A 26 3.17 5.59 9.88
CA VAL A 26 2.18 4.51 10.14
C VAL A 26 0.82 5.05 10.58
N MET A 27 0.78 6.19 11.29
CA MET A 27 -0.45 6.83 11.75
C MET A 27 -1.23 7.39 10.56
N THR A 28 -0.55 8.18 9.73
CA THR A 28 -1.12 8.74 8.50
C THR A 28 -1.68 7.66 7.58
N LEU A 29 -0.96 6.53 7.43
CA LEU A 29 -1.43 5.42 6.63
C LEU A 29 -2.70 4.78 7.18
N VAL A 30 -2.82 4.61 8.50
CA VAL A 30 -4.05 4.10 9.13
C VAL A 30 -5.23 5.02 8.85
N ASP A 31 -5.05 6.33 9.04
CA ASP A 31 -6.11 7.31 8.86
C ASP A 31 -6.56 7.35 7.39
N ARG A 32 -5.61 7.40 6.45
CA ARG A 32 -5.88 7.38 5.00
C ARG A 32 -6.54 6.08 4.54
N LEU A 33 -6.11 4.92 5.05
CA LEU A 33 -6.73 3.64 4.70
C LEU A 33 -8.20 3.61 5.12
N ARG A 34 -8.51 4.18 6.30
CA ARG A 34 -9.89 4.30 6.78
C ARG A 34 -10.75 5.19 5.88
N GLU A 35 -10.21 6.28 5.34
CA GLU A 35 -10.89 7.14 4.35
C GLU A 35 -11.34 6.34 3.10
N HIS A 36 -10.61 5.28 2.75
CA HIS A 36 -10.93 4.39 1.62
C HIS A 36 -11.70 3.12 2.02
N GLY A 37 -12.27 3.08 3.24
CA GLY A 37 -13.04 1.94 3.73
C GLY A 37 -12.20 0.72 4.14
N VAL A 38 -10.88 0.86 4.23
CA VAL A 38 -9.96 -0.20 4.65
C VAL A 38 -9.68 -0.05 6.15
N ASP A 39 -10.51 -0.68 6.98
CA ASP A 39 -10.39 -0.57 8.44
C ASP A 39 -9.21 -1.42 8.98
N LYS A 40 -8.05 -0.78 9.07
CA LYS A 40 -6.83 -1.34 9.67
C LYS A 40 -6.43 -0.54 10.89
N ASN A 41 -5.97 -1.25 11.91
CA ASN A 41 -5.27 -0.65 13.03
C ASN A 41 -3.75 -0.82 12.90
N ILE A 42 -2.99 -0.06 13.68
CA ILE A 42 -1.52 -0.08 13.70
C ILE A 42 -0.95 -1.49 13.85
N ARG A 43 -1.55 -2.33 14.72
CA ARG A 43 -1.09 -3.70 14.99
C ARG A 43 -1.22 -4.58 13.74
N SER A 44 -2.30 -4.42 12.99
CA SER A 44 -2.54 -5.12 11.72
C SER A 44 -1.72 -4.58 10.55
N LEU A 45 -1.35 -3.29 10.58
CA LEU A 45 -0.60 -2.64 9.50
C LEU A 45 0.91 -2.95 9.56
N ARG A 46 1.48 -3.10 10.76
CA ARG A 46 2.92 -3.38 10.96
C ARG A 46 3.41 -4.62 10.19
N PRO A 47 2.73 -5.78 10.20
CA PRO A 47 3.14 -6.94 9.40
C PRO A 47 3.13 -6.67 7.89
N ILE A 48 2.17 -5.86 7.41
CA ILE A 48 2.06 -5.50 5.99
C ILE A 48 3.24 -4.61 5.58
N LEU A 49 3.52 -3.57 6.37
CA LEU A 49 4.69 -2.71 6.17
C LEU A 49 5.99 -3.50 6.21
N ARG A 50 6.13 -4.43 7.17
CA ARG A 50 7.28 -5.33 7.24
C ARG A 50 7.41 -6.19 5.97
N SER A 51 6.31 -6.73 5.45
CA SER A 51 6.30 -7.50 4.21
C SER A 51 6.75 -6.65 3.02
N LEU A 52 6.28 -5.40 2.90
CA LEU A 52 6.66 -4.49 1.82
C LEU A 52 8.14 -4.07 1.92
N MET A 53 8.66 -3.88 3.13
CA MET A 53 10.08 -3.60 3.35
C MET A 53 10.96 -4.79 2.98
N ILE A 54 10.56 -6.02 3.33
CA ILE A 54 11.29 -7.25 2.94
C ILE A 54 11.32 -7.39 1.42
N ALA A 55 10.21 -7.08 0.75
CA ALA A 55 10.11 -7.06 -0.71
C ALA A 55 10.84 -5.88 -1.36
N ARG A 56 11.40 -4.95 -0.56
CA ARG A 56 12.03 -3.70 -1.02
C ARG A 56 11.11 -2.79 -1.84
N ALA A 57 9.80 -2.93 -1.71
CA ALA A 57 8.83 -2.06 -2.34
C ALA A 57 8.72 -0.69 -1.64
N ILE A 58 9.08 -0.63 -0.36
CA ILE A 58 9.15 0.60 0.42
C ILE A 58 10.43 0.63 1.28
N THR A 59 10.87 1.84 1.62
CA THR A 59 11.87 2.11 2.67
C THR A 59 11.23 2.77 3.88
N ALA A 60 11.96 2.80 4.98
CA ALA A 60 11.57 3.55 6.17
C ALA A 60 12.73 4.43 6.63
N GLU A 61 12.46 5.70 6.83
CA GLU A 61 13.40 6.71 7.31
C GLU A 61 12.96 7.21 8.67
N LEU A 62 13.91 7.43 9.58
CA LEU A 62 13.63 8.02 10.88
C LEU A 62 13.72 9.53 10.74
N VAL A 63 12.59 10.21 10.89
CA VAL A 63 12.49 11.67 10.82
C VAL A 63 12.29 12.22 12.22
N GLU A 64 13.13 13.19 12.60
CA GLU A 64 13.07 13.85 13.90
C GLU A 64 11.68 14.46 14.13
N GLY A 65 11.11 14.25 15.32
CA GLY A 65 9.76 14.73 15.67
C GLY A 65 8.58 13.98 15.04
N SER A 66 8.78 13.16 14.00
CA SER A 66 7.71 12.44 13.29
C SER A 66 7.78 10.91 13.41
N GLY A 67 8.95 10.38 13.75
CA GLY A 67 9.18 8.94 13.86
C GLY A 67 9.48 8.31 12.50
N ARG A 68 9.01 7.07 12.28
CA ARG A 68 9.28 6.33 11.04
C ARG A 68 8.33 6.78 9.93
N VAL A 69 8.91 7.30 8.85
CA VAL A 69 8.23 7.69 7.62
C VAL A 69 8.55 6.66 6.54
N TYR A 70 7.53 6.20 5.84
CA TYR A 70 7.64 5.20 4.78
C TYR A 70 7.61 5.87 3.40
N CYS A 71 8.54 5.49 2.55
CA CYS A 71 8.71 6.02 1.19
C CYS A 71 8.64 4.86 0.19
N ILE A 72 8.07 5.10 -0.99
CA ILE A 72 8.10 4.10 -2.07
C ILE A 72 9.49 4.02 -2.70
N THR A 73 9.91 2.82 -3.13
CA THR A 73 11.10 2.64 -3.96
C THR A 73 10.75 2.64 -5.44
N ASP A 74 11.76 2.66 -6.31
CA ASP A 74 11.54 2.48 -7.76
C ASP A 74 10.90 1.13 -8.07
N SER A 75 11.40 0.05 -7.45
CA SER A 75 10.81 -1.29 -7.59
C SER A 75 9.36 -1.35 -7.09
N GLY A 76 9.04 -0.68 -5.97
CA GLY A 76 7.67 -0.60 -5.49
C GLY A 76 6.76 0.21 -6.40
N ARG A 77 7.29 1.24 -7.09
CA ARG A 77 6.56 2.02 -8.08
C ARG A 77 6.24 1.20 -9.32
N GLU A 78 7.18 0.40 -9.79
CA GLU A 78 6.97 -0.54 -10.90
C GLU A 78 5.92 -1.60 -10.55
N GLU A 79 6.00 -2.19 -9.35
CA GLU A 79 5.02 -3.14 -8.84
C GLU A 79 3.61 -2.52 -8.76
N LEU A 80 3.51 -1.30 -8.21
CA LEU A 80 2.25 -0.56 -8.15
C LEU A 80 1.67 -0.31 -9.55
N ASN A 81 2.49 0.14 -10.50
CA ASN A 81 2.05 0.41 -11.87
C ASN A 81 1.52 -0.86 -12.56
N SER A 82 2.19 -2.00 -12.34
CA SER A 82 1.73 -3.29 -12.85
C SER A 82 0.35 -3.67 -12.29
N TYR A 83 0.16 -3.53 -10.97
CA TYR A 83 -1.14 -3.80 -10.36
C TYR A 83 -2.25 -2.87 -10.86
N LEU A 84 -1.97 -1.57 -11.00
CA LEU A 84 -2.94 -0.62 -11.53
C LEU A 84 -3.29 -0.89 -12.99
N SER A 85 -2.33 -1.33 -13.81
CA SER A 85 -2.58 -1.75 -15.18
C SER A 85 -3.55 -2.94 -15.25
N HIS A 86 -3.32 -3.97 -14.42
CA HIS A 86 -4.24 -5.11 -14.34
C HIS A 86 -5.65 -4.72 -13.87
N LEU A 87 -5.76 -3.84 -12.87
CA LEU A 87 -7.06 -3.34 -12.41
C LEU A 87 -7.76 -2.51 -13.48
N GLY A 88 -7.03 -1.68 -14.22
CA GLY A 88 -7.57 -0.89 -15.33
C GLY A 88 -8.10 -1.78 -16.46
N ALA A 89 -7.40 -2.87 -16.78
CA ALA A 89 -7.89 -3.85 -17.77
C ALA A 89 -9.21 -4.49 -17.33
N LEU A 90 -9.27 -4.95 -16.07
CA LEU A 90 -10.49 -5.54 -15.51
C LEU A 90 -11.66 -4.54 -15.47
N GLN A 91 -11.40 -3.27 -15.17
CA GLN A 91 -12.43 -2.23 -15.22
C GLN A 91 -12.91 -1.99 -16.66
N GLY A 92 -12.00 -1.97 -17.63
CA GLY A 92 -12.33 -1.81 -19.05
C GLY A 92 -13.23 -2.93 -19.57
N ASP A 93 -13.04 -4.17 -19.12
CA ASP A 93 -13.89 -5.31 -19.49
C ASP A 93 -15.34 -5.13 -18.99
N ILE A 94 -15.52 -4.53 -17.81
CA ILE A 94 -16.85 -4.23 -17.24
C ILE A 94 -17.52 -3.15 -18.09
N GLU A 95 -16.82 -2.06 -18.39
CA GLU A 95 -17.35 -0.93 -19.17
C GLU A 95 -17.68 -1.28 -20.62
N GLN A 96 -17.11 -2.36 -21.17
CA GLN A 96 -17.44 -2.87 -22.52
C GLN A 96 -18.62 -3.86 -22.53
N THR A 97 -19.04 -4.34 -21.35
CA THR A 97 -20.14 -5.31 -21.21
C THR A 97 -21.49 -4.62 -20.95
N ASP A 98 -21.48 -3.35 -20.57
CA ASP A 98 -22.65 -2.45 -20.48
C ASP A 98 -22.86 -1.64 -21.78
#